data_AF-A0A965KUH7-F1
#
_entry.id   AF-A0A965KUH7-F1
#
_cell.length_a   1.000
_cell.length_b   1.000
_cell.length_c   1.000
_cell.angle_alpha   90.00
_cell.angle_beta   90.00
_cell.angle_gamma   90.00
#
_symmetry.space_group_name_H-M   'P 1'
#
loop_
_entity.id
_entity.type
_entity.pdbx_description
1 polymer ?
#
loop_
_entity_poly.entity_id
_entity_poly.type
_entity_poly.pdbx_seq_one_letter_code
_entity_poly.pdbx_strand_id
1 'polypeptide(L)'
;MEARFRAGKSSTKQDEQAEAQWRENNGEILGADSASGAQPPLTVSSYLSEVTGEDGQGMLSIHNLAKSYKARRVVEDVSLHVKRGEAVGLLGPNGAGKTTVFYMITGLVKPDKGIISLDGYDVTPLPMYRRARLGIGYLPQEASIFRGLTVEENIRAVLEITQPDETKRQEELDALLDEFRLTRLRQSPAIALSGGERRRCEIARALAGHPSFMLLDEPFAGIDPI
;
A
#
# COMPACT_ATOMS: atom_id res chain seq x y z
N MET A 1 24.16 39.45 15.95
CA MET A 1 25.45 39.40 15.22
C MET A 1 25.86 37.94 15.16
N GLU A 2 26.30 37.49 14.00
CA GLU A 2 26.57 36.10 13.59
C GLU A 2 27.51 35.32 14.52
N ALA A 3 27.40 33.99 14.47
CA ALA A 3 28.57 33.11 14.61
C ALA A 3 28.43 31.89 13.68
N ARG A 4 29.31 31.83 12.67
CA ARG A 4 29.58 30.66 11.84
C ARG A 4 30.51 29.70 12.59
N PHE A 5 30.32 28.40 12.41
CA PHE A 5 31.42 27.41 12.51
C PHE A 5 31.28 26.33 11.44
N ARG A 6 32.42 26.04 10.78
CA ARG A 6 32.64 24.97 9.79
C ARG A 6 33.05 23.67 10.50
N ALA A 7 32.61 22.55 9.95
CA ALA A 7 33.29 21.24 9.90
C ALA A 7 32.70 20.53 8.66
N GLY A 8 33.34 19.75 7.82
CA GLY A 8 34.66 19.13 7.70
C GLY A 8 34.44 18.02 6.65
N LYS A 9 35.18 18.01 5.54
CA LYS A 9 35.02 17.02 4.46
C LYS A 9 35.68 15.69 4.83
N SER A 10 35.05 14.57 4.46
CA SER A 10 35.71 13.37 3.93
C SER A 10 34.67 12.36 3.41
N SER A 11 34.37 12.38 2.11
CA SER A 11 33.85 11.21 1.38
C SER A 11 34.79 10.90 0.22
N THR A 12 35.07 9.62 0.05
CA THR A 12 36.17 9.04 -0.72
C THR A 12 35.75 8.79 -2.17
N LYS A 13 36.71 8.86 -3.10
CA LYS A 13 36.59 8.59 -4.55
C LYS A 13 35.95 7.23 -4.94
N GLN A 14 35.68 6.35 -3.99
CA GLN A 14 35.04 5.06 -4.20
C GLN A 14 33.51 5.19 -4.39
N ASP A 15 32.87 6.20 -3.80
CA ASP A 15 31.42 6.39 -3.91
C ASP A 15 31.01 6.93 -5.30
N GLU A 16 31.82 7.83 -5.87
CA GLU A 16 31.59 8.36 -7.23
C GLU A 16 31.81 7.29 -8.33
N GLN A 17 32.67 6.30 -8.08
CA GLN A 17 32.89 5.18 -9.01
C GLN A 17 31.75 4.15 -8.97
N ALA A 18 31.15 3.91 -7.80
CA ALA A 18 29.99 3.02 -7.67
C ALA A 18 28.72 3.61 -8.34
N GLU A 19 28.50 4.93 -8.24
CA GLU A 19 27.37 5.60 -8.91
C GLU A 19 27.53 5.66 -10.44
N ALA A 20 28.75 5.77 -10.96
CA ALA A 20 29.02 5.72 -12.39
C ALA A 20 28.78 4.31 -12.96
N GLN A 21 29.22 3.28 -12.24
CA GLN A 21 29.10 1.88 -12.65
C GLN A 21 27.64 1.37 -12.61
N TRP A 22 26.80 1.95 -11.73
CA TRP A 22 25.36 1.67 -11.70
C TRP A 22 24.59 2.29 -12.88
N ARG A 23 25.02 3.46 -13.36
CA ARG A 23 24.44 4.15 -14.52
C ARG A 23 24.77 3.47 -15.85
N GLU A 24 25.96 2.88 -15.94
CA GLU A 24 26.44 2.22 -17.15
C GLU A 24 25.82 0.83 -17.37
N ASN A 25 25.51 0.09 -16.30
CA ASN A 25 24.95 -1.26 -16.40
C ASN A 25 23.41 -1.35 -16.52
N ASN A 26 22.67 -0.25 -16.33
CA ASN A 26 21.20 -0.24 -16.38
C ASN A 26 20.62 0.61 -17.54
N GLY A 27 21.47 1.02 -18.48
CA GLY A 27 21.04 1.59 -19.74
C GLY A 27 20.68 0.48 -20.72
N GLU A 28 19.44 0.49 -21.19
CA GLU A 28 18.90 -0.29 -22.33
C GLU A 28 18.50 -1.75 -22.06
N ILE A 29 17.25 -1.93 -21.61
CA ILE A 29 16.36 -2.92 -22.23
C ILE A 29 15.06 -2.23 -22.67
N LEU A 30 15.06 -1.90 -23.96
CA LEU A 30 13.98 -2.01 -24.96
C LEU A 30 12.73 -1.12 -24.84
N GLY A 31 12.65 -0.18 -25.77
CA GLY A 31 11.38 0.35 -26.28
C GLY A 31 10.71 -0.58 -27.28
N ALA A 32 9.40 -0.39 -27.42
CA ALA A 32 8.69 -0.56 -28.68
C ALA A 32 7.63 0.55 -28.76
N ASP A 33 7.80 1.44 -29.73
CA ASP A 33 6.83 2.44 -30.14
C ASP A 33 5.52 1.79 -30.63
N SER A 34 4.38 2.37 -30.24
CA SER A 34 3.38 2.87 -31.19
C SER A 34 2.30 3.68 -30.47
N ALA A 35 1.87 4.75 -31.13
CA ALA A 35 1.05 5.84 -30.60
C ALA A 35 -0.36 5.45 -30.13
N SER A 36 -0.84 6.10 -29.06
CA SER A 36 -1.99 7.04 -29.07
C SER A 36 -2.65 7.17 -27.69
N GLY A 37 -2.90 8.41 -27.27
CA GLY A 37 -3.78 8.75 -26.14
C GLY A 37 -3.09 8.83 -24.77
N ALA A 38 -2.46 9.96 -24.44
CA ALA A 38 -2.20 10.30 -23.04
C ALA A 38 -3.57 10.42 -22.33
N GLN A 39 -3.90 9.45 -21.48
CA GLN A 39 -5.16 9.46 -20.75
C GLN A 39 -5.15 10.56 -19.68
N PRO A 40 -6.30 11.23 -19.46
CA PRO A 40 -6.41 12.29 -18.47
C PRO A 40 -6.14 11.74 -17.06
N PRO A 41 -5.59 12.56 -16.14
CA PRO A 41 -5.41 12.18 -14.75
C PRO A 41 -6.75 11.78 -14.11
N LEU A 42 -6.71 10.86 -13.13
CA LEU A 42 -7.91 10.50 -12.36
C LEU A 42 -8.52 11.77 -11.75
N THR A 43 -9.75 12.03 -12.15
CA THR A 43 -10.65 12.99 -11.51
C THR A 43 -11.79 12.16 -10.94
N VAL A 44 -11.91 12.07 -9.62
CA VAL A 44 -13.06 11.41 -9.00
C VAL A 44 -14.03 12.51 -8.64
N SER A 45 -15.10 12.64 -9.43
CA SER A 45 -16.26 13.47 -9.09
C SER A 45 -17.52 12.61 -9.17
N SER A 46 -18.23 12.55 -8.03
CA SER A 46 -19.56 11.97 -7.78
C SER A 46 -19.66 10.59 -7.09
N TYR A 47 -19.19 10.55 -5.83
CA TYR A 47 -19.97 9.98 -4.70
C TYR A 47 -19.80 10.95 -3.53
N LEU A 48 -20.48 12.09 -3.58
CA LEU A 48 -20.44 13.11 -2.53
C LEU A 48 -21.77 13.06 -1.77
N SER A 49 -21.78 12.41 -0.60
CA SER A 49 -22.68 12.84 0.46
C SER A 49 -22.00 13.98 1.23
N GLU A 50 -22.76 15.05 1.49
CA GLU A 50 -22.28 16.26 2.14
C GLU A 50 -21.58 15.93 3.46
N VAL A 51 -20.29 16.27 3.56
CA VAL A 51 -19.56 16.23 4.84
C VAL A 51 -20.03 17.44 5.65
N THR A 52 -21.06 17.23 6.46
CA THR A 52 -21.54 18.19 7.45
C THR A 52 -21.21 17.68 8.85
N GLY A 53 -20.46 18.50 9.60
CA GLY A 53 -20.47 18.57 11.07
C GLY A 53 -19.98 17.35 11.87
N GLU A 54 -18.89 17.55 12.61
CA GLU A 54 -18.47 16.83 13.84
C GLU A 54 -18.30 15.29 13.86
N ASP A 55 -18.82 14.51 12.91
CA ASP A 55 -18.79 13.03 12.95
C ASP A 55 -17.79 12.42 11.94
N GLY A 56 -16.50 12.71 12.11
CA GLY A 56 -15.42 12.08 11.34
C GLY A 56 -15.04 10.67 11.82
N GLN A 57 -15.64 10.20 12.94
CA GLN A 57 -15.37 8.88 13.50
C GLN A 57 -15.90 7.76 12.61
N GLY A 58 -15.12 6.70 12.47
CA GLY A 58 -15.50 5.55 11.65
C GLY A 58 -15.29 5.76 10.16
N MET A 59 -14.48 6.72 9.74
CA MET A 59 -14.35 7.13 8.35
C MET A 59 -12.89 7.33 7.93
N LEU A 60 -12.56 6.85 6.72
CA LEU A 60 -11.35 7.21 5.99
C LEU A 60 -11.75 8.25 4.94
N SER A 61 -11.15 9.43 4.96
CA SER A 61 -11.47 10.49 4.01
C SER A 61 -10.20 11.02 3.35
N ILE A 62 -10.32 11.30 2.05
CA ILE A 62 -9.31 12.04 1.30
C ILE A 62 -9.98 13.24 0.64
N HIS A 63 -9.31 14.38 0.74
CA HIS A 63 -9.80 15.66 0.24
C HIS A 63 -8.75 16.28 -0.66
N ASN A 64 -9.13 16.49 -1.92
CA ASN A 64 -8.34 17.17 -2.95
C ASN A 64 -6.91 16.65 -3.10
N LEU A 65 -6.74 15.32 -3.09
CA LEU A 65 -5.42 14.74 -3.30
C LEU A 65 -4.90 15.04 -4.71
N ALA A 66 -3.65 15.50 -4.76
CA ALA A 66 -2.93 15.76 -5.99
C ALA A 66 -1.50 15.20 -5.92
N LYS A 67 -1.01 14.68 -7.04
CA LYS A 67 0.37 14.22 -7.19
C LYS A 67 0.91 14.43 -8.60
N SER A 68 2.10 15.01 -8.67
CA SER A 68 2.91 15.15 -9.85
C SER A 68 4.28 14.49 -9.65
N TYR A 69 4.80 13.87 -10.70
CA TYR A 69 6.17 13.37 -10.77
C TYR A 69 6.91 14.12 -11.86
N LYS A 70 7.95 14.87 -11.49
CA LYS A 70 8.63 15.82 -12.39
C LYS A 70 7.59 16.76 -13.03
N ALA A 71 7.54 16.82 -14.37
CA ALA A 71 6.57 17.64 -15.11
C ALA A 71 5.21 16.96 -15.32
N ARG A 72 5.05 15.68 -14.98
CA ARG A 72 3.82 14.92 -15.25
C ARG A 72 2.89 14.93 -14.05
N ARG A 73 1.68 15.47 -14.23
CA ARG A 73 0.58 15.34 -13.27
C ARG A 73 -0.05 13.96 -13.41
N VAL A 74 -0.11 13.20 -12.32
CA VAL A 74 -0.66 11.84 -12.28
C VAL A 74 -2.01 11.81 -11.57
N VAL A 75 -2.14 12.58 -10.48
CA VAL A 75 -3.39 12.79 -9.76
C VAL A 75 -3.61 14.29 -9.64
N GLU A 76 -4.80 14.79 -9.96
CA GLU A 76 -5.08 16.23 -10.00
C GLU A 76 -5.97 16.68 -8.84
N ASP A 77 -7.13 16.07 -8.70
CA ASP A 77 -8.09 16.39 -7.65
C ASP A 77 -8.96 15.15 -7.37
N VAL A 78 -8.58 14.39 -6.35
CA VAL A 78 -9.33 13.22 -5.91
C VAL A 78 -9.82 13.43 -4.49
N SER A 79 -11.14 13.37 -4.33
CA SER A 79 -11.81 13.37 -3.04
C SER A 79 -12.75 12.16 -2.95
N LEU A 80 -12.70 11.45 -1.83
CA LEU A 80 -13.63 10.38 -1.48
C LEU A 80 -13.63 10.18 0.03
N HIS A 81 -14.67 9.54 0.53
CA HIS A 81 -14.70 9.01 1.88
C HIS A 81 -15.27 7.60 1.87
N VAL A 82 -14.88 6.80 2.86
CA VAL A 82 -15.32 5.43 3.06
C VAL A 82 -15.65 5.28 4.53
N LYS A 83 -16.87 4.83 4.83
CA LYS A 83 -17.26 4.47 6.20
C LYS A 83 -16.82 3.05 6.52
N ARG A 84 -16.63 2.73 7.81
CA ARG A 84 -16.40 1.35 8.24
C ARG A 84 -17.54 0.45 7.78
N GLY A 85 -17.18 -0.70 7.20
CA GLY A 85 -18.13 -1.65 6.61
C GLY A 85 -18.60 -1.30 5.19
N GLU A 86 -18.19 -0.15 4.65
CA GLU A 86 -18.46 0.22 3.26
C GLU A 86 -17.37 -0.32 2.33
N ALA A 87 -17.77 -0.76 1.14
CA ALA A 87 -16.86 -1.15 0.07
C ALA A 87 -16.95 -0.15 -1.08
N VAL A 88 -15.82 0.48 -1.43
CA VAL A 88 -15.72 1.47 -2.51
C VAL A 88 -14.69 1.02 -3.53
N GLY A 89 -15.06 1.02 -4.82
CA GLY A 89 -14.17 0.68 -5.92
C GLY A 89 -13.64 1.92 -6.62
N LEU A 90 -12.31 2.06 -6.70
CA LEU A 90 -11.67 3.09 -7.53
C LEU A 90 -11.47 2.53 -8.95
N LEU A 91 -12.37 2.90 -9.87
CA LEU A 91 -12.36 2.40 -11.24
C LEU A 91 -11.73 3.42 -12.20
N GLY A 92 -10.94 2.92 -13.14
CA GLY A 92 -10.29 3.73 -14.17
C GLY A 92 -9.28 2.90 -14.96
N PRO A 93 -8.88 3.35 -16.15
CA PRO A 93 -7.95 2.61 -17.01
C PRO A 93 -6.53 2.50 -16.39
N ASN A 94 -5.68 1.69 -17.00
CA ASN A 94 -4.29 1.54 -16.58
C ASN A 94 -3.54 2.86 -16.76
N GLY A 95 -2.77 3.27 -15.75
CA GLY A 95 -2.05 4.54 -15.76
C GLY A 95 -2.88 5.77 -15.36
N ALA A 96 -4.16 5.60 -15.01
CA ALA A 96 -4.99 6.71 -14.55
C ALA A 96 -4.52 7.30 -13.19
N GLY A 97 -3.79 6.52 -12.39
CA GLY A 97 -3.21 6.95 -11.11
C GLY A 97 -3.77 6.24 -9.87
N LYS A 98 -4.53 5.14 -10.03
CA LYS A 98 -5.18 4.40 -8.93
C LYS A 98 -4.19 4.00 -7.84
N THR A 99 -3.13 3.30 -8.25
CA THR A 99 -2.01 2.91 -7.38
C THR A 99 -1.34 4.13 -6.74
N THR A 100 -1.26 5.28 -7.44
CA THR A 100 -0.71 6.52 -6.84
C THR A 100 -1.61 7.05 -5.73
N VAL A 101 -2.94 7.01 -5.89
CA VAL A 101 -3.89 7.35 -4.81
C VAL A 101 -3.70 6.41 -3.63
N PHE A 102 -3.59 5.10 -3.87
CA PHE A 102 -3.39 4.10 -2.82
C PHE A 102 -2.07 4.34 -2.08
N TYR A 103 -0.98 4.64 -2.79
CA TYR A 103 0.30 4.99 -2.18
C TYR A 103 0.25 6.25 -1.34
N MET A 104 -0.57 7.24 -1.70
CA MET A 104 -0.79 8.42 -0.88
C MET A 104 -1.56 8.10 0.40
N ILE A 105 -2.61 7.27 0.31
CA ILE A 105 -3.40 6.82 1.47
C ILE A 105 -2.56 6.00 2.44
N THR A 106 -1.75 5.07 1.93
CA THR A 106 -0.87 4.24 2.76
C THR A 106 0.35 4.99 3.28
N GLY A 107 0.68 6.15 2.73
CA GLY A 107 1.84 6.95 3.13
C GLY A 107 3.16 6.46 2.53
N LEU A 108 3.12 5.65 1.47
CA LEU A 108 4.29 5.30 0.64
C LEU A 108 4.75 6.49 -0.20
N VAL A 109 3.82 7.34 -0.64
CA VAL A 109 4.08 8.55 -1.40
C VAL A 109 3.42 9.73 -0.69
N LYS A 110 4.17 10.83 -0.49
CA LYS A 110 3.57 12.05 0.05
C LYS A 110 2.76 12.77 -1.04
N PRO A 111 1.49 13.15 -0.79
CA PRO A 111 0.75 13.99 -1.72
C PRO A 111 1.39 15.38 -1.86
N ASP A 112 1.23 16.01 -3.03
CA ASP A 112 1.67 17.40 -3.23
C ASP A 112 0.64 18.38 -2.66
N LYS A 113 -0.64 18.00 -2.68
CA LYS A 113 -1.77 18.74 -2.10
C LYS A 113 -2.82 17.77 -1.56
N GLY A 114 -3.69 18.30 -0.71
CA GLY A 114 -4.82 17.58 -0.14
C GLY A 114 -4.53 17.00 1.25
N ILE A 115 -5.56 16.43 1.85
CA ILE A 115 -5.55 15.92 3.23
C ILE A 115 -6.11 14.51 3.22
N ILE A 116 -5.53 13.65 4.05
CA ILE A 116 -5.95 12.28 4.31
C ILE A 116 -6.25 12.21 5.79
N SER A 117 -7.51 11.94 6.14
CA SER A 117 -7.95 11.79 7.52
C SER A 117 -8.50 10.40 7.79
N LEU A 118 -8.28 9.93 9.02
CA LEU A 118 -8.75 8.65 9.51
C LEU A 118 -9.39 8.88 10.88
N ASP A 119 -10.65 8.49 11.03
CA ASP A 119 -11.45 8.75 12.23
C ASP A 119 -11.41 10.24 12.65
N GLY A 120 -11.38 11.15 11.67
CA GLY A 120 -11.27 12.60 11.86
C GLY A 120 -9.85 13.14 12.09
N TYR A 121 -8.84 12.29 12.25
CA TYR A 121 -7.45 12.71 12.48
C TYR A 121 -6.68 12.84 11.16
N ASP A 122 -5.99 13.96 10.95
CA ASP A 122 -5.10 14.12 9.79
C ASP A 122 -3.89 13.17 9.89
N VAL A 123 -3.86 12.17 9.01
CA VAL A 123 -2.78 11.19 8.88
C VAL A 123 -1.82 11.51 7.74
N THR A 124 -2.05 12.57 6.98
CA THR A 124 -1.19 13.04 5.87
C THR A 124 0.29 13.11 6.22
N PRO A 125 0.72 13.65 7.38
CA PRO A 125 2.15 13.73 7.71
C PRO A 125 2.73 12.39 8.23
N LEU A 126 1.88 11.41 8.53
CA LEU A 126 2.32 10.16 9.15
C LEU A 126 2.93 9.21 8.12
N PRO A 127 4.07 8.57 8.46
CA PRO A 127 4.64 7.50 7.64
C PRO A 127 3.79 6.23 7.70
N MET A 128 3.98 5.34 6.72
CA MET A 128 3.19 4.12 6.53
C MET A 128 2.99 3.29 7.80
N TYR A 129 4.04 3.01 8.57
CA TYR A 129 3.91 2.16 9.77
C TYR A 129 2.99 2.75 10.84
N ARG A 130 2.90 4.10 10.95
CA ARG A 130 1.98 4.75 11.89
C ARG A 130 0.54 4.67 11.40
N ARG A 131 0.33 4.81 10.10
CA ARG A 131 -0.99 4.64 9.47
C ARG A 131 -1.50 3.21 9.62
N ALA A 132 -0.63 2.22 9.44
CA ALA A 132 -0.94 0.82 9.68
C ALA A 132 -1.40 0.56 11.11
N ARG A 133 -0.70 1.12 12.11
CA ARG A 133 -1.10 1.03 13.53
C ARG A 133 -2.41 1.74 13.87
N LEU A 134 -2.83 2.71 13.07
CA LEU A 134 -4.15 3.34 13.19
C LEU A 134 -5.25 2.54 12.45
N GLY A 135 -4.87 1.44 11.78
CA GLY A 135 -5.81 0.51 11.16
C GLY A 135 -5.90 0.61 9.63
N ILE A 136 -4.93 1.23 8.94
CA ILE A 136 -4.87 1.17 7.46
C ILE A 136 -4.10 -0.09 7.02
N GLY A 137 -4.81 -1.08 6.49
CA GLY A 137 -4.24 -2.26 5.83
C GLY A 137 -4.05 -2.02 4.33
N TYR A 138 -3.05 -2.67 3.74
CA TYR A 138 -2.77 -2.58 2.31
C TYR A 138 -2.34 -3.92 1.73
N LEU A 139 -2.99 -4.34 0.66
CA LEU A 139 -2.61 -5.47 -0.17
C LEU A 139 -2.23 -4.95 -1.57
N PRO A 140 -0.94 -4.98 -1.94
CA PRO A 140 -0.50 -4.53 -3.25
C PRO A 140 -0.92 -5.48 -4.37
N GLN A 141 -0.86 -4.98 -5.61
CA GLN A 141 -1.03 -5.77 -6.83
C GLN A 141 0.10 -6.79 -7.00
N GLU A 142 1.35 -6.37 -6.79
CA GLU A 142 2.52 -7.26 -6.85
C GLU A 142 2.61 -8.19 -5.65
N ALA A 143 3.24 -9.35 -5.84
CA ALA A 143 3.43 -10.33 -4.78
C ALA A 143 4.22 -9.74 -3.61
N SER A 144 3.63 -9.80 -2.42
CA SER A 144 4.17 -9.26 -1.16
C SER A 144 4.54 -10.36 -0.16
N ILE A 145 4.40 -11.63 -0.54
CA ILE A 145 4.67 -12.76 0.36
C ILE A 145 6.11 -12.80 0.89
N PHE A 146 6.30 -13.17 2.15
CA PHE A 146 7.62 -13.34 2.74
C PHE A 146 8.21 -14.67 2.27
N ARG A 147 9.11 -14.59 1.28
CA ARG A 147 9.65 -15.74 0.54
C ARG A 147 10.44 -16.72 1.41
N GLY A 148 11.06 -16.24 2.49
CA GLY A 148 11.84 -17.07 3.41
C GLY A 148 11.03 -17.83 4.46
N LEU A 149 9.71 -17.68 4.46
CA LEU A 149 8.81 -18.22 5.47
C LEU A 149 7.82 -19.23 4.87
N THR A 150 7.31 -20.12 5.69
CA THR A 150 6.14 -20.97 5.40
C THR A 150 4.85 -20.15 5.37
N VAL A 151 3.75 -20.76 4.94
CA VAL A 151 2.42 -20.13 4.98
C VAL A 151 2.05 -19.71 6.40
N GLU A 152 2.25 -20.60 7.36
CA GLU A 152 1.96 -20.31 8.77
C GLU A 152 2.79 -19.16 9.31
N GLU A 153 4.10 -19.19 9.08
CA GLU A 153 5.02 -18.15 9.55
C GLU A 153 4.72 -16.80 8.91
N ASN A 154 4.25 -16.76 7.66
CA ASN A 154 3.82 -15.53 7.01
C ASN A 154 2.69 -14.83 7.78
N ILE A 155 1.66 -15.59 8.16
CA ILE A 155 0.49 -15.06 8.87
C ILE A 155 0.86 -14.76 10.34
N ARG A 156 1.55 -15.70 10.99
CA ARG A 156 2.01 -15.59 12.38
C ARG A 156 2.89 -14.37 12.60
N ALA A 157 3.77 -14.02 11.67
CA ALA A 157 4.65 -12.86 11.78
C ALA A 157 3.89 -11.53 11.96
N VAL A 158 2.66 -11.43 11.45
CA VAL A 158 1.80 -10.27 11.69
C VAL A 158 1.02 -10.42 13.00
N LEU A 159 0.48 -11.61 13.28
CA LEU A 159 -0.25 -11.88 14.52
C LEU A 159 0.60 -11.69 15.78
N GLU A 160 1.90 -11.93 15.73
CA GLU A 160 2.81 -11.66 16.86
C GLU A 160 2.86 -10.18 17.26
N ILE A 161 2.56 -9.28 16.32
CA ILE A 161 2.53 -7.84 16.55
C ILE A 161 1.16 -7.40 17.08
N THR A 162 0.07 -8.03 16.63
CA THR A 162 -1.30 -7.59 16.90
C THR A 162 -1.99 -8.36 18.03
N GLN A 163 -1.56 -9.60 18.29
CA GLN A 163 -2.13 -10.49 19.31
C GLN A 163 -1.04 -10.93 20.30
N PRO A 164 -0.93 -10.28 21.47
CA PRO A 164 0.08 -10.61 22.46
C PRO A 164 -0.16 -11.97 23.15
N ASP A 165 -1.43 -12.39 23.27
CA ASP A 165 -1.80 -13.66 23.88
C ASP A 165 -1.49 -14.82 22.94
N GLU A 166 -0.63 -15.74 23.37
CA GLU A 166 -0.17 -16.87 22.54
C GLU A 166 -1.29 -17.84 22.18
N THR A 167 -2.21 -18.11 23.10
CA THR A 167 -3.32 -19.03 22.86
C THR A 167 -4.27 -18.43 21.85
N LYS A 168 -4.69 -17.16 22.04
CA LYS A 168 -5.55 -16.46 21.07
C LYS A 168 -4.88 -16.29 19.72
N ARG A 169 -3.58 -16.03 19.69
CA ARG A 169 -2.80 -15.95 18.45
C ARG A 169 -2.83 -17.27 17.68
N GLN A 170 -2.71 -18.39 18.38
CA GLN A 170 -2.81 -19.71 17.75
C GLN A 170 -4.22 -19.98 17.20
N GLU A 171 -5.26 -19.61 17.96
CA GLU A 171 -6.66 -19.73 17.53
C GLU A 171 -6.95 -18.87 16.28
N GLU A 172 -6.51 -17.60 16.26
CA GLU A 172 -6.65 -16.71 15.10
C GLU A 172 -5.89 -17.23 13.88
N LEU A 173 -4.67 -17.75 14.09
CA LEU A 173 -3.89 -18.34 13.01
C LEU A 173 -4.61 -19.53 12.39
N ASP A 174 -5.15 -20.42 13.21
CA ASP A 174 -5.89 -21.60 12.75
C ASP A 174 -7.17 -21.20 12.02
N ALA A 175 -7.89 -20.19 12.53
CA ALA A 175 -9.07 -19.63 11.88
C ALA A 175 -8.76 -19.03 10.50
N LEU A 176 -7.70 -18.22 10.38
CA LEU A 176 -7.27 -17.63 9.10
C LEU A 176 -6.80 -18.70 8.11
N LEU A 177 -6.09 -19.72 8.58
CA LEU A 177 -5.68 -20.83 7.72
C LEU A 177 -6.89 -21.60 7.17
N ASP A 178 -7.93 -21.81 7.98
CA ASP A 178 -9.15 -22.49 7.55
C ASP A 178 -9.99 -21.64 6.59
N GLU A 179 -10.27 -20.38 6.96
CA GLU A 179 -11.06 -19.44 6.17
C GLU A 179 -10.51 -19.27 4.75
N PHE A 180 -9.18 -19.19 4.63
CA PHE A 180 -8.50 -19.02 3.33
C PHE A 180 -8.11 -20.34 2.65
N ARG A 181 -8.55 -21.49 3.19
CA ARG A 181 -8.28 -22.85 2.67
C ARG A 181 -6.78 -23.13 2.50
N LEU A 182 -6.00 -22.74 3.50
CA LEU A 182 -4.55 -22.87 3.57
C LEU A 182 -4.09 -23.93 4.59
N THR A 183 -5.00 -24.52 5.38
CA THR A 183 -4.70 -25.51 6.43
C THR A 183 -3.78 -26.64 5.97
N ARG A 184 -3.99 -27.18 4.76
CA ARG A 184 -3.15 -28.26 4.20
C ARG A 184 -1.76 -27.80 3.76
N LEU A 185 -1.60 -26.50 3.50
CA LEU A 185 -0.37 -25.86 3.03
C LEU A 185 0.39 -25.15 4.17
N ARG A 186 -0.07 -25.31 5.41
CA ARG A 186 0.45 -24.62 6.60
C ARG A 186 1.98 -24.62 6.68
N GLN A 187 2.59 -25.81 6.50
CA GLN A 187 4.04 -26.02 6.56
C GLN A 187 4.74 -25.86 5.19
N SER A 188 3.99 -25.56 4.13
CA SER A 188 4.56 -25.39 2.80
C SER A 188 5.35 -24.08 2.74
N PRO A 189 6.55 -24.08 2.12
CA PRO A 189 7.28 -22.85 1.84
C PRO A 189 6.45 -21.90 0.97
N ALA A 190 6.41 -20.61 1.30
CA ALA A 190 5.64 -19.60 0.57
C ALA A 190 5.95 -19.54 -0.93
N ILE A 191 7.20 -19.82 -1.31
CA ILE A 191 7.65 -19.81 -2.70
C ILE A 191 7.07 -20.95 -3.55
N ALA A 192 6.64 -22.04 -2.91
CA ALA A 192 6.09 -23.22 -3.58
C ALA A 192 4.60 -23.08 -3.92
N LEU A 193 3.94 -22.04 -3.39
CA LEU A 193 2.53 -21.79 -3.62
C LEU A 193 2.25 -21.39 -5.08
N SER A 194 1.16 -21.93 -5.62
CA SER A 194 0.54 -21.42 -6.85
C SER A 194 0.13 -19.94 -6.69
N GLY A 195 -0.15 -19.26 -7.80
CA GLY A 195 -0.57 -17.85 -7.78
C GLY A 195 -1.79 -17.60 -6.87
N GLY A 196 -2.82 -18.43 -7.00
CA GLY A 196 -4.03 -18.32 -6.19
C GLY A 196 -3.82 -18.63 -4.70
N GLU A 197 -3.05 -19.68 -4.38
CA GLU A 197 -2.70 -20.00 -2.98
C GLU A 197 -1.88 -18.90 -2.34
N ARG A 198 -0.92 -18.35 -3.08
CA ARG A 198 -0.10 -17.22 -2.65
C ARG A 198 -0.96 -16.00 -2.37
N ARG A 199 -1.89 -15.68 -3.25
CA ARG A 199 -2.79 -14.53 -3.07
C ARG A 199 -3.68 -14.70 -1.85
N ARG A 200 -4.24 -15.90 -1.62
CA ARG A 200 -5.00 -16.19 -0.39
C ARG A 200 -4.14 -16.04 0.87
N CYS A 201 -2.89 -16.49 0.84
CA CYS A 201 -1.94 -16.30 1.96
C CYS A 201 -1.65 -14.82 2.23
N GLU A 202 -1.46 -14.01 1.18
CA GLU A 202 -1.24 -12.58 1.32
C GLU A 202 -2.47 -11.85 1.89
N ILE A 203 -3.68 -12.22 1.47
CA ILE A 203 -4.93 -11.68 2.02
C ILE A 203 -5.06 -12.06 3.50
N ALA A 204 -4.88 -13.34 3.84
CA ALA A 204 -4.96 -13.84 5.22
C ALA A 204 -3.97 -13.09 6.14
N ARG A 205 -2.72 -12.93 5.69
CA ARG A 205 -1.70 -12.18 6.41
C ARG A 205 -2.05 -10.70 6.56
N ALA A 206 -2.65 -10.08 5.55
CA ALA A 206 -3.02 -8.68 5.65
C ALA A 206 -4.20 -8.46 6.63
N LEU A 207 -5.13 -9.42 6.71
CA LEU A 207 -6.24 -9.40 7.66
C LEU A 207 -5.81 -9.71 9.11
N ALA A 208 -4.75 -10.50 9.30
CA ALA A 208 -4.11 -10.70 10.62
C ALA A 208 -3.65 -9.39 11.29
N GLY A 209 -3.49 -8.32 10.50
CA GLY A 209 -3.18 -6.98 11.00
C GLY A 209 -4.34 -6.29 11.71
N HIS A 210 -5.55 -6.88 11.73
CA HIS A 210 -6.79 -6.28 12.23
C HIS A 210 -7.05 -4.87 11.66
N PRO A 211 -6.95 -4.68 10.32
CA PRO A 211 -7.12 -3.36 9.73
C PRO A 211 -8.56 -2.86 9.89
N SER A 212 -8.69 -1.59 10.23
CA SER A 212 -9.95 -0.85 10.23
C SER A 212 -10.44 -0.52 8.81
N PHE A 213 -9.49 -0.27 7.90
CA PHE A 213 -9.73 0.00 6.50
C PHE A 213 -8.72 -0.81 5.67
N MET A 214 -9.20 -1.54 4.67
CA MET A 214 -8.37 -2.38 3.84
C MET A 214 -8.32 -1.84 2.41
N LEU A 215 -7.13 -1.47 1.95
CA LEU A 215 -6.90 -1.07 0.56
C LEU A 215 -6.41 -2.29 -0.24
N LEU A 216 -7.14 -2.63 -1.29
CA LEU A 216 -6.86 -3.78 -2.14
C LEU A 216 -6.54 -3.31 -3.57
N ASP A 217 -5.28 -3.36 -3.98
CA ASP A 217 -4.89 -3.04 -5.36
C ASP A 217 -4.97 -4.32 -6.21
N GLU A 218 -5.97 -4.37 -7.10
CA GLU A 218 -6.32 -5.53 -7.92
C GLU A 218 -6.31 -6.88 -7.16
N PRO A 219 -7.12 -7.02 -6.08
CA PRO A 219 -7.14 -8.22 -5.22
C PRO A 219 -7.40 -9.53 -5.97
N PHE A 220 -8.24 -9.47 -7.00
CA PHE A 220 -8.79 -10.65 -7.69
C PHE A 220 -8.18 -10.89 -9.07
N ALA A 221 -7.19 -10.10 -9.50
CA ALA A 221 -6.51 -10.36 -10.76
C ALA A 221 -5.77 -11.72 -10.69
N GLY A 222 -6.19 -12.69 -11.52
CA GLY A 222 -5.55 -14.00 -11.61
C GLY A 222 -6.01 -15.05 -10.59
N ILE A 223 -7.12 -14.82 -9.87
CA ILE A 223 -7.79 -15.87 -9.08
C ILE A 223 -9.09 -16.24 -9.80
N ASP A 224 -9.34 -17.54 -10.01
CA ASP A 224 -10.65 -18.01 -10.48
C ASP A 224 -11.75 -17.55 -9.49
N PRO A 225 -12.91 -17.07 -9.98
CA PRO A 225 -14.01 -16.67 -9.11
C PRO A 225 -14.44 -17.86 -8.24
N ILE A 226 -14.62 -17.59 -6.94
CA ILE A 226 -15.09 -18.56 -5.94
C ILE A 226 -16.56 -18.91 -6.19
#